data_AF-A0A926KA24-F1
#
_entry.id   AF-A0A926KA24-F1
#
_cell.length_a   1.000
_cell.length_b   1.000
_cell.length_c   1.000
_cell.angle_alpha   90.00
_cell.angle_beta   90.00
_cell.angle_gamma   90.00
#
_symmetry.space_group_name_H-M   'P 1'
#
loop_
_entity.id
_entity.type
_entity.pdbx_description
1 polymer ?
#
loop_
_entity_poly.entity_id
_entity_poly.type
_entity_poly.pdbx_seq_one_letter_code
_entity_poly.pdbx_strand_id
1 'polypeptide(L)'
;MATRPQHAGDLIVSSNFIRAAREAGYVSVSTALSELIDNALEAQASDISVSISRSASNGMPQIEVEDNGIGMNATELSDCLRFGGSSRFGGKESFGRFGMGLPSASLSQTRNIQVTAWMQDSAALTVSLDVDQIVAGQPVDLTPRPGAGGVTESGCRIAWQDCDRIEYQRLAWLERALHRDLGQIYRRFLNTQIRLTINGTVVEPIDPTLLTTELNGSSALLAFEPLKFEVAAGPLNTGFVTVRFSILPVSSWHSLDSVTKRRVGIVGHGGVSILRAGREVASGWHFMGGKRKENYDDWWRCEVEFDPILDEQFGITINKQGIRPSRALREALEPDLESIARMLNSRVRQSFEDAKFNSAAAKSCSIAESADADLPILQGNGKTTGPIRYEIRSAPLPLDLMFETSLSSQTLTIVLNVDHPGFSALYKPLQEMQEQRSSELRTAVELLIISYARATFQVGNSGDDVHRAWSTTYGRMLQRS
;
A
#
# COMPACT_ATOMS: atom_id res chain seq x y z
N MET A 1 -43.19 -27.89 -45.38
CA MET A 1 -43.24 -27.70 -43.92
C MET A 1 -41.81 -27.53 -43.44
N ALA A 2 -41.40 -26.30 -43.13
CA ALA A 2 -40.10 -26.04 -42.53
C ALA A 2 -40.12 -26.54 -41.08
N THR A 3 -39.24 -27.47 -40.77
CA THR A 3 -38.99 -27.98 -39.41
C THR A 3 -38.51 -26.82 -38.55
N ARG A 4 -39.35 -26.38 -37.60
CA ARG A 4 -38.90 -25.51 -36.50
C ARG A 4 -37.74 -26.21 -35.78
N PRO A 5 -36.60 -25.54 -35.53
CA PRO A 5 -35.60 -26.11 -34.65
C PRO A 5 -36.24 -26.29 -33.27
N GLN A 6 -36.19 -27.51 -32.75
CA GLN A 6 -36.56 -27.82 -31.38
C GLN A 6 -35.59 -27.07 -30.48
N HIS A 7 -36.02 -25.91 -29.94
CA HIS A 7 -35.38 -25.34 -28.77
C HIS A 7 -35.74 -26.25 -27.59
N ALA A 8 -34.92 -27.28 -27.36
CA ALA A 8 -34.91 -28.01 -26.10
C ALA A 8 -34.67 -26.99 -24.98
N GLY A 9 -35.37 -27.15 -23.85
CA GLY A 9 -35.38 -26.23 -22.71
C GLY A 9 -34.07 -26.18 -21.94
N ASP A 10 -32.96 -25.88 -22.60
CA ASP A 10 -31.68 -25.60 -21.95
C ASP A 10 -31.75 -24.25 -21.24
N LEU A 11 -31.42 -24.26 -19.95
CA LEU A 11 -31.33 -23.06 -19.12
C LEU A 11 -30.35 -22.02 -19.68
N ILE A 12 -29.34 -22.47 -20.46
CA ILE A 12 -28.23 -21.65 -20.95
C ILE A 12 -28.13 -21.77 -22.47
N VAL A 13 -28.14 -20.63 -23.16
CA VAL A 13 -27.72 -20.54 -24.57
C VAL A 13 -26.22 -20.26 -24.58
N SER A 14 -25.39 -21.27 -24.88
CA SER A 14 -23.92 -21.20 -24.76
C SER A 14 -23.28 -20.01 -25.47
N SER A 15 -23.77 -19.65 -26.66
CA SER A 15 -23.24 -18.52 -27.43
C SER A 15 -23.52 -17.15 -26.78
N ASN A 16 -24.69 -16.97 -26.16
CA ASN A 16 -25.01 -15.74 -25.43
C ASN A 16 -24.30 -15.71 -24.07
N PHE A 17 -24.23 -16.86 -23.40
CA PHE A 17 -23.54 -16.99 -22.12
C PHE A 17 -22.05 -16.68 -22.26
N ILE A 18 -21.37 -17.26 -23.25
CA ILE A 18 -19.93 -17.00 -23.45
C ILE A 18 -19.68 -15.53 -23.75
N ARG A 19 -20.51 -14.89 -24.57
CA ARG A 19 -20.42 -13.43 -24.84
C ARG A 19 -20.59 -12.63 -23.56
N ALA A 20 -21.62 -12.93 -22.76
CA ALA A 20 -21.85 -12.24 -21.49
C ALA A 20 -20.72 -12.47 -20.48
N ALA A 21 -20.17 -13.68 -20.40
CA ALA A 21 -19.04 -13.99 -19.52
C ALA A 21 -17.78 -13.19 -19.88
N ARG A 22 -17.54 -12.95 -21.18
CA ARG A 22 -16.47 -12.06 -21.64
C ARG A 22 -16.71 -10.61 -21.22
N GLU A 23 -17.95 -10.12 -21.32
CA GLU A 23 -18.32 -8.76 -20.92
C GLU A 23 -18.29 -8.51 -19.41
N ALA A 24 -18.50 -9.54 -18.59
CA ALA A 24 -18.46 -9.42 -17.13
C ALA A 24 -17.13 -8.87 -16.60
N GLY A 25 -16.04 -9.12 -17.35
CA GLY A 25 -14.79 -8.37 -17.29
C GLY A 25 -13.97 -8.50 -15.99
N TYR A 26 -12.74 -8.03 -16.09
CA TYR A 26 -11.83 -7.81 -14.97
C TYR A 26 -11.36 -6.37 -15.01
N VAL A 27 -11.17 -5.74 -13.85
CA VAL A 27 -10.73 -4.33 -13.74
C VAL A 27 -9.37 -4.12 -14.42
N SER A 28 -8.50 -5.13 -14.42
CA SER A 28 -7.22 -5.10 -15.14
C SER A 28 -6.73 -6.49 -15.56
N VAL A 29 -5.77 -6.51 -16.50
CA VAL A 29 -5.03 -7.73 -16.88
C VAL A 29 -4.38 -8.38 -15.66
N SER A 30 -3.82 -7.57 -14.75
CA SER A 30 -3.21 -8.03 -13.49
C SER A 30 -4.22 -8.82 -12.66
N THR A 31 -5.44 -8.32 -12.49
CA THR A 31 -6.48 -9.04 -11.74
C THR A 31 -6.95 -10.33 -12.40
N ALA A 32 -6.97 -10.38 -13.74
CA ALA A 32 -7.27 -11.62 -14.46
C ALA A 32 -6.15 -12.65 -14.29
N LEU A 33 -4.89 -12.23 -14.41
CA LEU A 33 -3.73 -13.09 -14.18
C LEU A 33 -3.63 -13.57 -12.74
N SER A 34 -4.08 -12.78 -11.76
CA SER A 34 -4.14 -13.21 -10.36
C SER A 34 -5.00 -14.45 -10.17
N GLU A 35 -6.06 -14.69 -10.95
CA GLU A 35 -6.81 -15.95 -10.83
C GLU A 35 -5.98 -17.16 -11.26
N LEU A 36 -5.10 -17.01 -12.25
CA LEU A 36 -4.22 -18.08 -12.73
C LEU A 36 -3.09 -18.33 -11.71
N ILE A 37 -2.51 -17.27 -11.15
CA ILE A 37 -1.46 -17.35 -10.14
C ILE A 37 -2.02 -17.91 -8.82
N ASP A 38 -3.24 -17.51 -8.42
CA ASP A 38 -3.93 -18.09 -7.26
C ASP A 38 -4.11 -19.61 -7.45
N ASN A 39 -4.50 -20.06 -8.64
CA ASN A 39 -4.62 -21.49 -8.94
C ASN A 39 -3.26 -22.23 -8.87
N ALA A 40 -2.18 -21.61 -9.37
CA ALA A 40 -0.84 -22.18 -9.26
C ALA A 40 -0.38 -22.32 -7.80
N LEU A 41 -0.62 -21.30 -6.97
CA LEU A 41 -0.38 -21.34 -5.51
C LEU A 41 -1.17 -22.49 -4.84
N GLU A 42 -2.44 -22.66 -5.22
CA GLU A 42 -3.26 -23.77 -4.72
C GLU A 42 -2.81 -25.14 -5.23
N ALA A 43 -2.14 -25.19 -6.38
CA ALA A 43 -1.48 -26.38 -6.91
C ALA A 43 -0.09 -26.61 -6.30
N GLN A 44 0.26 -25.84 -5.25
CA GLN A 44 1.53 -25.93 -4.53
C GLN A 44 2.76 -25.62 -5.40
N ALA A 45 2.59 -24.81 -6.44
CA ALA A 45 3.71 -24.34 -7.24
C ALA A 45 4.68 -23.50 -6.40
N SER A 46 5.98 -23.71 -6.59
CA SER A 46 7.06 -22.87 -6.07
C SER A 46 7.59 -21.89 -7.13
N ASP A 47 7.38 -22.19 -8.41
CA ASP A 47 7.88 -21.42 -9.53
C ASP A 47 6.74 -21.17 -10.52
N ILE A 48 6.52 -19.90 -10.82
CA ILE A 48 5.47 -19.43 -11.73
C ILE A 48 6.10 -18.48 -12.74
N SER A 49 5.88 -18.74 -14.02
CA SER A 49 6.41 -17.98 -15.15
C SER A 49 5.25 -17.38 -15.94
N VAL A 50 5.33 -16.07 -16.17
CA VAL A 50 4.43 -15.35 -17.08
C VAL A 50 5.23 -14.92 -18.30
N SER A 51 4.87 -15.41 -19.48
CA SER A 51 5.47 -14.99 -20.75
C SER A 51 4.49 -14.11 -21.52
N ILE A 52 4.97 -12.99 -22.04
CA ILE A 52 4.19 -12.00 -22.79
C ILE A 52 4.88 -11.77 -24.13
N SER A 53 4.21 -12.10 -25.22
CA SER A 53 4.80 -12.05 -26.55
C SER A 53 3.83 -11.49 -27.59
N ARG A 54 4.38 -11.21 -28.78
CA ARG A 54 3.64 -10.88 -29.99
C ARG A 54 4.29 -11.59 -31.16
N SER A 55 3.53 -12.40 -31.88
CA SER A 55 4.02 -13.13 -33.05
C SER A 55 4.37 -12.21 -34.22
N ALA A 56 3.74 -11.03 -34.30
CA ALA A 56 4.04 -9.98 -35.27
C ALA A 56 3.95 -8.60 -34.61
N SER A 57 4.62 -7.59 -35.17
CA SER A 57 4.63 -6.22 -34.63
C SER A 57 3.22 -5.62 -34.42
N ASN A 58 2.29 -5.95 -35.32
CA ASN A 58 0.88 -5.56 -35.28
C ASN A 58 -0.06 -6.69 -34.83
N GLY A 59 0.48 -7.81 -34.36
CA GLY A 59 -0.32 -8.95 -33.88
C GLY A 59 -0.90 -8.67 -32.50
N MET A 60 -1.95 -9.42 -32.15
CA MET A 60 -2.48 -9.40 -30.80
C MET A 60 -1.45 -9.98 -29.82
N PRO A 61 -1.35 -9.44 -28.58
CA PRO A 61 -0.53 -10.03 -27.55
C PRO A 61 -0.94 -11.48 -27.25
N GLN A 62 0.01 -12.28 -26.83
CA GLN A 62 -0.20 -13.60 -26.24
C GLN A 62 0.37 -13.59 -24.83
N ILE A 63 -0.33 -14.25 -23.90
CA ILE A 63 0.14 -14.41 -22.52
C ILE A 63 0.09 -15.89 -22.17
N GLU A 64 1.18 -16.38 -21.61
CA GLU A 64 1.27 -17.74 -21.09
C GLU A 64 1.63 -17.70 -19.61
N VAL A 65 0.90 -18.46 -18.79
CA VAL A 65 1.24 -18.70 -17.38
C VAL A 65 1.60 -20.16 -17.24
N GLU A 66 2.83 -20.45 -16.83
CA GLU A 66 3.34 -21.79 -16.56
C GLU A 66 3.73 -21.91 -15.08
N ASP A 67 3.33 -23.00 -14.43
CA ASP A 67 3.68 -23.31 -13.06
C ASP A 67 4.20 -24.75 -12.92
N ASN A 68 4.99 -24.99 -11.87
CA ASN A 68 5.54 -26.29 -11.52
C ASN A 68 4.72 -27.03 -10.45
N GLY A 69 3.43 -26.74 -10.33
CA GLY A 69 2.55 -27.37 -9.35
C GLY A 69 2.29 -28.84 -9.65
N ILE A 70 1.35 -29.44 -8.91
CA ILE A 70 1.03 -30.87 -9.00
C ILE A 70 0.42 -31.32 -10.35
N GLY A 71 0.04 -30.38 -11.22
CA GLY A 71 -0.65 -30.67 -12.48
C GLY A 71 -2.13 -31.03 -12.31
N MET A 72 -2.73 -31.63 -13.34
CA MET A 72 -4.12 -32.07 -13.36
C MET A 72 -4.22 -33.42 -14.08
N ASN A 73 -5.07 -34.31 -13.56
CA ASN A 73 -5.44 -35.52 -14.29
C ASN A 73 -6.43 -35.21 -15.42
N ALA A 74 -6.73 -36.20 -16.27
CA ALA A 74 -7.61 -36.02 -17.44
C ALA A 74 -9.01 -35.48 -17.09
N THR A 75 -9.60 -35.91 -15.97
CA THR A 75 -10.91 -35.45 -15.52
C THR A 75 -10.85 -34.00 -15.05
N GLU A 76 -9.88 -33.68 -14.19
CA GLU A 76 -9.65 -32.31 -13.69
C GLU A 76 -9.40 -31.33 -14.85
N LEU A 77 -8.59 -31.74 -15.82
CA LEU A 77 -8.29 -30.94 -17.00
C LEU A 77 -9.53 -30.73 -17.89
N SER A 78 -10.36 -31.75 -18.10
CA SER A 78 -11.65 -31.61 -18.81
C SER A 78 -12.58 -30.61 -18.11
N ASP A 79 -12.55 -30.57 -16.78
CA ASP A 79 -13.45 -29.75 -15.98
C ASP A 79 -12.90 -28.32 -15.74
N CYS A 80 -11.60 -28.07 -15.91
CA CYS A 80 -10.98 -26.78 -15.56
C CYS A 80 -11.50 -25.57 -16.37
N LEU A 81 -11.96 -25.80 -17.61
CA LEU A 81 -12.58 -24.79 -18.48
C LEU A 81 -14.11 -24.79 -18.42
N ARG A 82 -14.72 -25.68 -17.61
CA ARG A 82 -16.17 -25.66 -17.37
C ARG A 82 -16.52 -24.64 -16.31
N PHE A 83 -17.51 -23.82 -16.61
CA PHE A 83 -18.04 -22.86 -15.64
C PHE A 83 -18.75 -23.58 -14.50
N GLY A 84 -18.24 -23.41 -13.28
CA GLY A 84 -18.72 -24.12 -12.09
C GLY A 84 -18.21 -25.55 -11.97
N GLY A 85 -17.25 -25.97 -12.82
CA GLY A 85 -16.69 -27.32 -12.87
C GLY A 85 -15.66 -27.64 -11.79
N SER A 86 -15.48 -26.79 -10.77
CA SER A 86 -14.45 -27.03 -9.75
C SER A 86 -14.81 -28.23 -8.87
N SER A 87 -13.87 -29.17 -8.75
CA SER A 87 -13.90 -30.26 -7.76
C SER A 87 -13.82 -29.76 -6.31
N ARG A 88 -13.50 -28.48 -6.10
CA ARG A 88 -13.28 -27.82 -4.79
C ARG A 88 -14.42 -26.88 -4.40
N PHE A 89 -15.58 -27.01 -5.04
CA PHE A 89 -16.74 -26.17 -4.76
C PHE A 89 -17.09 -26.14 -3.26
N GLY A 90 -17.07 -24.95 -2.65
CA GLY A 90 -17.40 -24.78 -1.23
C GLY A 90 -16.25 -24.96 -0.23
N GLY A 91 -15.01 -25.15 -0.68
CA GLY A 91 -13.83 -25.15 0.19
C GLY A 91 -13.69 -23.83 0.97
N LYS A 92 -13.47 -23.90 2.30
CA LYS A 92 -13.36 -22.72 3.17
C LYS A 92 -11.99 -22.03 3.10
N GLU A 93 -10.94 -22.74 2.68
CA GLU A 93 -9.56 -22.22 2.67
C GLU A 93 -9.02 -21.87 1.28
N SER A 94 -9.58 -22.45 0.22
CA SER A 94 -9.13 -22.22 -1.17
C SER A 94 -9.55 -20.84 -1.71
N PHE A 95 -8.68 -20.19 -2.48
CA PHE A 95 -9.00 -19.02 -3.29
C PHE A 95 -10.05 -19.35 -4.40
N GLY A 96 -10.13 -20.59 -4.88
CA GLY A 96 -10.94 -21.06 -6.01
C GLY A 96 -12.34 -21.63 -5.68
N ARG A 97 -13.02 -21.09 -4.66
CA ARG A 97 -14.26 -21.66 -4.09
C ARG A 97 -15.43 -21.87 -5.07
N PHE A 98 -15.50 -21.10 -6.16
CA PHE A 98 -16.67 -21.08 -7.05
C PHE A 98 -16.48 -21.79 -8.40
N GLY A 99 -15.25 -22.20 -8.76
CA GLY A 99 -14.99 -22.84 -10.05
C GLY A 99 -15.28 -21.97 -11.28
N MET A 100 -15.20 -20.65 -11.11
CA MET A 100 -15.44 -19.67 -12.16
C MET A 100 -14.18 -18.87 -12.53
N GLY A 101 -13.12 -18.94 -11.72
CA GLY A 101 -11.93 -18.09 -11.84
C GLY A 101 -11.22 -18.25 -13.17
N LEU A 102 -10.66 -19.43 -13.45
CA LEU A 102 -9.89 -19.72 -14.67
C LEU A 102 -10.65 -19.40 -15.97
N PRO A 103 -11.86 -19.95 -16.23
CA PRO A 103 -12.56 -19.68 -17.47
C PRO A 103 -12.97 -18.20 -17.58
N SER A 104 -13.45 -17.57 -16.49
CA SER A 104 -13.89 -16.16 -16.56
C SER A 104 -12.72 -15.19 -16.74
N ALA A 105 -11.61 -15.41 -16.03
CA ALA A 105 -10.41 -14.59 -16.15
C ALA A 105 -9.83 -14.68 -17.57
N SER A 106 -9.72 -15.90 -18.10
CA SER A 106 -9.18 -16.12 -19.43
C SER A 106 -10.06 -15.49 -20.51
N LEU A 107 -11.36 -15.73 -20.48
CA LEU A 107 -12.31 -15.19 -21.46
C LEU A 107 -12.42 -13.67 -21.42
N SER A 108 -12.12 -13.05 -20.28
CA SER A 108 -12.08 -11.59 -20.17
C SER A 108 -10.95 -10.96 -20.99
N GLN A 109 -9.91 -11.72 -21.37
CA GLN A 109 -8.73 -11.21 -22.07
C GLN A 109 -8.53 -11.80 -23.47
N THR A 110 -8.99 -13.03 -23.71
CA THR A 110 -8.76 -13.79 -24.95
C THR A 110 -10.03 -14.47 -25.49
N ARG A 111 -10.00 -14.84 -26.78
CA ARG A 111 -11.00 -15.67 -27.46
C ARG A 111 -10.60 -17.14 -27.57
N ASN A 112 -9.32 -17.47 -27.38
CA ASN A 112 -8.78 -18.81 -27.56
C ASN A 112 -7.85 -19.14 -26.39
N ILE A 113 -8.27 -20.13 -25.61
CA ILE A 113 -7.62 -20.54 -24.37
C ILE A 113 -7.13 -21.96 -24.57
N GLN A 114 -5.88 -22.21 -24.20
CA GLN A 114 -5.32 -23.55 -24.16
C GLN A 114 -4.79 -23.84 -22.76
N VAL A 115 -5.20 -24.95 -22.17
CA VAL A 115 -4.69 -25.43 -20.88
C VAL A 115 -4.01 -26.76 -21.12
N THR A 116 -2.73 -26.82 -20.79
CA THR A 116 -1.92 -28.05 -20.84
C THR A 116 -1.47 -28.39 -19.44
N ALA A 117 -1.69 -29.61 -19.00
CA ALA A 117 -1.23 -30.09 -17.70
C ALA A 117 -0.47 -31.40 -17.85
N TRP A 118 0.51 -31.60 -16.98
CA TRP A 118 1.29 -32.83 -16.90
C TRP A 118 1.54 -33.19 -15.45
N MET A 119 1.63 -34.49 -15.19
CA MET A 119 1.90 -35.05 -13.87
C MET A 119 3.07 -36.03 -14.01
N GLN A 120 3.73 -36.32 -12.90
CA GLN A 120 4.78 -37.32 -12.85
C GLN A 120 4.29 -38.64 -13.45
N ASP A 121 5.12 -39.24 -14.31
CA ASP A 121 4.84 -40.50 -15.02
C ASP A 121 3.57 -40.50 -15.90
N SER A 122 3.05 -39.32 -16.27
CA SER A 122 1.88 -39.17 -17.13
C SER A 122 2.19 -38.35 -18.37
N ALA A 123 1.55 -38.70 -19.50
CA ALA A 123 1.64 -37.89 -20.71
C ALA A 123 0.98 -36.52 -20.48
N ALA A 124 1.58 -35.46 -21.03
CA ALA A 124 0.97 -34.15 -21.03
C ALA A 124 -0.33 -34.16 -21.84
N LEU A 125 -1.37 -33.55 -21.28
CA LEU A 125 -2.68 -33.44 -21.90
C LEU A 125 -3.07 -31.98 -22.04
N THR A 126 -3.85 -31.69 -23.08
CA THR A 126 -4.29 -30.35 -23.43
C THR A 126 -5.79 -30.33 -23.68
N VAL A 127 -6.45 -29.28 -23.20
CA VAL A 127 -7.81 -28.88 -23.58
C VAL A 127 -7.78 -27.45 -24.11
N SER A 128 -8.71 -27.12 -25.00
CA SER A 128 -8.82 -25.78 -25.56
C SER A 128 -10.26 -25.31 -25.62
N LEU A 129 -10.47 -24.01 -25.45
CA LEU A 129 -11.77 -23.37 -25.58
C LEU A 129 -11.66 -22.22 -26.57
N ASP A 130 -12.42 -22.32 -27.66
CA ASP A 130 -12.49 -21.32 -28.73
C ASP A 130 -13.88 -20.65 -28.72
N VAL A 131 -13.91 -19.37 -28.40
CA VAL A 131 -15.14 -18.57 -28.32
C VAL A 131 -15.85 -18.47 -29.67
N ASP A 132 -15.11 -18.35 -30.77
CA ASP A 132 -15.67 -18.22 -32.10
C ASP A 132 -16.37 -19.50 -32.55
N GLN A 133 -15.81 -20.67 -32.21
CA GLN A 133 -16.46 -21.96 -32.45
C GLN A 133 -17.80 -22.08 -31.71
N ILE A 134 -17.83 -21.69 -30.43
CA ILE A 134 -19.06 -21.71 -29.61
C ILE A 134 -20.12 -20.76 -30.17
N VAL A 135 -19.70 -19.55 -30.56
CA VAL A 135 -20.59 -18.55 -31.17
C VAL A 135 -21.14 -19.03 -32.51
N ALA A 136 -20.34 -19.77 -33.29
CA ALA A 136 -20.77 -20.40 -34.54
C ALA A 136 -21.69 -21.62 -34.34
N GLY A 137 -21.97 -22.02 -33.10
CA GLY A 137 -22.85 -23.14 -32.76
C GLY A 137 -22.17 -24.51 -32.83
N GLN A 138 -20.83 -24.56 -32.86
CA GLN A 138 -20.11 -25.82 -32.73
C GLN A 138 -20.26 -26.37 -31.30
N PRO A 139 -20.36 -27.70 -31.13
CA PRO A 139 -20.38 -28.31 -29.81
C PRO A 139 -19.06 -28.03 -29.09
N VAL A 140 -19.15 -27.70 -27.80
CA VAL A 140 -17.96 -27.53 -26.95
C VAL A 140 -17.35 -28.91 -26.70
N ASP A 141 -16.12 -29.12 -27.18
CA ASP A 141 -15.33 -30.33 -26.93
C ASP A 141 -14.16 -30.01 -26.00
N LEU A 142 -14.26 -30.46 -24.75
CA LEU A 142 -13.21 -30.34 -23.73
C LEU A 142 -12.54 -31.70 -23.47
N THR A 143 -12.55 -32.61 -24.45
CA THR A 143 -11.81 -33.87 -24.33
C THR A 143 -10.31 -33.60 -24.29
N PRO A 144 -9.58 -34.12 -23.28
CA PRO A 144 -8.14 -33.99 -23.23
C PRO A 144 -7.46 -34.68 -24.42
N ARG A 145 -6.53 -33.97 -25.06
CA ARG A 145 -5.73 -34.45 -26.20
C ARG A 145 -4.25 -34.46 -25.86
N PRO A 146 -3.40 -35.27 -26.53
CA PRO A 146 -1.95 -35.21 -26.30
C PRO A 146 -1.40 -33.79 -26.47
N GLY A 147 -0.64 -33.34 -25.47
CA GLY A 147 0.00 -32.04 -25.41
C GLY A 147 1.52 -32.15 -25.26
N ALA A 148 2.17 -31.01 -25.03
CA ALA A 148 3.59 -30.92 -24.70
C ALA A 148 3.77 -30.27 -23.33
N GLY A 149 4.29 -31.04 -22.37
CA GLY A 149 4.56 -30.56 -21.02
C GLY A 149 5.71 -29.56 -20.94
N GLY A 150 5.90 -28.98 -19.76
CA GLY A 150 7.08 -28.18 -19.43
C GLY A 150 8.32 -29.05 -19.14
N VAL A 151 9.33 -28.41 -18.57
CA VAL A 151 10.62 -29.05 -18.23
C VAL A 151 10.55 -29.81 -16.89
N THR A 152 9.56 -29.49 -16.04
CA THR A 152 9.37 -30.07 -14.71
C THR A 152 8.62 -31.40 -14.76
N GLU A 153 8.71 -32.20 -13.69
CA GLU A 153 8.02 -33.49 -13.58
C GLU A 153 6.48 -33.37 -13.58
N SER A 154 5.97 -32.26 -13.04
CA SER A 154 4.56 -31.90 -13.07
C SER A 154 4.40 -30.39 -13.27
N GLY A 155 3.21 -29.98 -13.71
CA GLY A 155 2.88 -28.58 -13.86
C GLY A 155 1.64 -28.33 -14.70
N CYS A 156 1.36 -27.05 -14.88
CA CYS A 156 0.27 -26.56 -15.71
C CYS A 156 0.75 -25.37 -16.53
N ARG A 157 0.24 -25.25 -17.75
CA ARG A 157 0.46 -24.13 -18.65
C ARG A 157 -0.87 -23.67 -19.20
N ILE A 158 -1.17 -22.40 -19.01
CA ILE A 158 -2.36 -21.74 -19.51
C ILE A 158 -1.93 -20.68 -20.53
N ALA A 159 -2.28 -20.87 -21.79
CA ALA A 159 -1.98 -19.95 -22.87
C ALA A 159 -3.26 -19.20 -23.30
N TRP A 160 -3.19 -17.88 -23.21
CA TRP A 160 -4.13 -16.94 -23.79
C TRP A 160 -3.62 -16.53 -25.17
N GLN A 161 -4.26 -17.04 -26.22
CA GLN A 161 -3.90 -16.76 -27.60
C GLN A 161 -4.70 -15.57 -28.11
N ASP A 162 -4.09 -14.72 -28.92
CA ASP A 162 -4.77 -13.59 -29.58
C ASP A 162 -5.61 -12.73 -28.62
N CYS A 163 -4.98 -12.18 -27.59
CA CYS A 163 -5.63 -11.36 -26.56
C CYS A 163 -6.19 -10.06 -27.17
N ASP A 164 -7.46 -10.09 -27.57
CA ASP A 164 -8.18 -9.02 -28.27
C ASP A 164 -8.61 -7.85 -27.36
N ARG A 165 -8.40 -7.96 -26.04
CA ARG A 165 -8.76 -6.94 -25.04
C ARG A 165 -7.57 -6.30 -24.33
N ILE A 166 -6.35 -6.61 -24.77
CA ILE A 166 -5.12 -5.99 -24.23
C ILE A 166 -4.71 -4.81 -25.11
N GLU A 167 -5.05 -3.60 -24.67
CA GLU A 167 -4.88 -2.36 -25.46
C GLU A 167 -3.45 -1.79 -25.45
N TYR A 168 -2.51 -2.42 -24.75
CA TYR A 168 -1.14 -1.92 -24.61
C TYR A 168 -0.39 -1.92 -25.93
N GLN A 169 -0.11 -0.73 -26.47
CA GLN A 169 0.65 -0.59 -27.73
C GLN A 169 2.07 -1.13 -27.65
N ARG A 170 2.77 -0.94 -26.51
CA ARG A 170 4.08 -1.55 -26.25
C ARG A 170 3.99 -2.50 -25.07
N LEU A 171 4.40 -3.75 -25.25
CA LEU A 171 4.35 -4.79 -24.22
C LEU A 171 5.18 -4.43 -22.98
N ALA A 172 6.27 -3.67 -23.13
CA ALA A 172 7.06 -3.19 -22.00
C ALA A 172 6.25 -2.38 -20.96
N TRP A 173 5.20 -1.67 -21.39
CA TRP A 173 4.31 -0.96 -20.46
C TRP A 173 3.40 -1.91 -19.69
N LEU A 174 2.92 -2.96 -20.36
CA LEU A 174 2.14 -4.03 -19.73
C LEU A 174 3.01 -4.78 -18.72
N GLU A 175 4.22 -5.20 -19.11
CA GLU A 175 5.19 -5.86 -18.25
C GLU A 175 5.48 -5.02 -16.99
N ARG A 176 5.76 -3.72 -17.16
CA ARG A 176 5.97 -2.81 -16.03
C ARG A 176 4.74 -2.69 -15.11
N ALA A 177 3.53 -2.68 -15.68
CA ALA A 177 2.30 -2.64 -14.89
C ALA A 177 2.11 -3.94 -14.09
N LEU A 178 2.36 -5.09 -14.72
CA LEU A 178 2.24 -6.40 -14.09
C LEU A 178 3.28 -6.60 -12.97
N HIS A 179 4.54 -6.20 -13.17
CA HIS A 179 5.55 -6.22 -12.11
C HIS A 179 5.09 -5.43 -10.88
N ARG A 180 4.51 -4.24 -11.09
CA ARG A 180 4.02 -3.42 -9.99
C ARG A 180 2.82 -4.06 -9.29
N ASP A 181 1.80 -4.45 -10.06
CA ASP A 181 0.53 -4.90 -9.50
C ASP A 181 0.68 -6.29 -8.84
N LEU A 182 1.32 -7.25 -9.52
CA LEU A 182 1.55 -8.59 -8.98
C LEU A 182 2.56 -8.58 -7.83
N GLY A 183 3.57 -7.69 -7.90
CA GLY A 183 4.52 -7.44 -6.81
C GLY A 183 3.84 -6.98 -5.53
N GLN A 184 2.78 -6.18 -5.63
CA GLN A 184 1.98 -5.75 -4.48
C GLN A 184 0.99 -6.83 -4.02
N ILE A 185 0.28 -7.48 -4.95
CA ILE A 185 -0.76 -8.47 -4.64
C ILE A 185 -0.19 -9.69 -3.91
N TYR A 186 0.96 -10.18 -4.37
CA TYR A 186 1.60 -11.40 -3.86
C TYR A 186 2.79 -11.13 -2.94
N ARG A 187 2.97 -9.89 -2.45
CA ARG A 187 4.13 -9.47 -1.65
C ARG A 187 4.48 -10.36 -0.45
N ARG A 188 3.51 -11.10 0.12
CA ARG A 188 3.72 -12.02 1.25
C ARG A 188 4.23 -13.40 0.82
N PHE A 189 4.05 -13.76 -0.44
CA PHE A 189 4.43 -15.06 -1.03
C PHE A 189 5.72 -14.96 -1.84
N LEU A 190 5.99 -13.81 -2.44
CA LEU A 190 7.20 -13.57 -3.23
C LEU A 190 8.46 -13.70 -2.36
N ASN A 191 9.47 -14.39 -2.89
CA ASN A 191 10.77 -14.66 -2.25
C ASN A 191 10.71 -15.54 -0.99
N THR A 192 9.52 -16.00 -0.58
CA THR A 192 9.32 -16.87 0.59
C THR A 192 8.72 -18.21 0.20
N GLN A 193 7.61 -18.19 -0.56
CA GLN A 193 6.88 -19.37 -1.00
C GLN A 193 7.00 -19.59 -2.51
N ILE A 194 6.97 -18.50 -3.28
CA ILE A 194 7.03 -18.57 -4.74
C ILE A 194 8.11 -17.67 -5.34
N ARG A 195 8.64 -18.12 -6.47
CA ARG A 195 9.38 -17.33 -7.44
C ARG A 195 8.49 -17.05 -8.64
N LEU A 196 8.00 -15.80 -8.74
CA LEU A 196 7.22 -15.33 -9.89
C LEU A 196 8.13 -14.58 -10.87
N THR A 197 8.06 -14.91 -12.16
CA THR A 197 8.78 -14.19 -13.22
C THR A 197 7.85 -13.69 -14.31
N ILE A 198 8.21 -12.57 -14.93
CA ILE A 198 7.57 -12.06 -16.14
C ILE A 198 8.66 -11.90 -17.21
N ASN A 199 8.54 -12.58 -18.34
CA ASN A 199 9.55 -12.61 -19.40
C ASN A 199 10.98 -12.93 -18.86
N GLY A 200 11.06 -13.80 -17.84
CA GLY A 200 12.31 -14.18 -17.17
C GLY A 200 12.78 -13.22 -16.07
N THR A 201 12.22 -12.01 -15.96
CA THR A 201 12.53 -11.04 -14.90
C THR A 201 11.76 -11.38 -13.63
N VAL A 202 12.43 -11.42 -12.48
CA VAL A 202 11.77 -11.70 -11.19
C VAL A 202 10.85 -10.56 -10.78
N VAL A 203 9.66 -10.90 -10.28
CA VAL A 203 8.73 -9.94 -9.68
C VAL A 203 9.11 -9.74 -8.22
N GLU A 204 9.55 -8.53 -7.88
CA GLU A 204 9.92 -8.17 -6.52
C GLU A 204 8.68 -7.79 -5.68
N PRO A 205 8.66 -8.12 -4.38
CA PRO A 205 7.59 -7.72 -3.48
C PRO A 205 7.56 -6.19 -3.33
N ILE A 206 6.36 -5.62 -3.43
CA ILE A 206 6.13 -4.19 -3.21
C ILE A 206 5.34 -4.02 -1.92
N ASP A 207 5.95 -3.35 -0.95
CA ASP A 207 5.32 -3.04 0.33
C ASP A 207 4.51 -1.72 0.24
N PRO A 208 3.16 -1.77 0.21
CA PRO A 208 2.35 -0.56 0.18
C PRO A 208 2.43 0.24 1.49
N THR A 209 2.93 -0.36 2.58
CA THR A 209 3.08 0.30 3.89
C THR A 209 4.40 1.07 4.03
N LEU A 210 5.33 0.88 3.08
CA LEU A 210 6.66 1.49 3.03
C LEU A 210 7.54 1.23 4.27
N LEU A 211 7.22 0.20 5.05
CA LEU A 211 7.99 -0.22 6.22
C LEU A 211 9.33 -0.83 5.80
N THR A 212 9.37 -1.55 4.68
CA THR A 212 10.60 -2.13 4.12
C THR A 212 11.36 -1.18 3.19
N THR A 213 10.82 0.02 2.93
CA THR A 213 11.42 1.00 2.02
C THR A 213 12.37 1.91 2.78
N GLU A 214 13.66 1.84 2.46
CA GLU A 214 14.69 2.71 3.03
C GLU A 214 15.10 3.81 2.03
N LEU A 215 15.00 5.07 2.45
CA LEU A 215 15.43 6.24 1.69
C LEU A 215 16.09 7.25 2.62
N ASN A 216 17.30 7.68 2.25
CA ASN A 216 18.13 8.60 3.05
C ASN A 216 18.32 8.12 4.50
N GLY A 217 18.49 6.81 4.71
CA GLY A 217 18.66 6.21 6.04
C GLY A 217 17.40 6.30 6.93
N SER A 218 16.23 6.50 6.33
CA SER A 218 14.94 6.54 7.03
C SER A 218 13.94 5.63 6.32
N SER A 219 13.02 5.04 7.10
CA SER A 219 11.93 4.21 6.61
C SER A 219 10.63 4.61 7.31
N ALA A 220 9.49 4.17 6.78
CA ALA A 220 8.24 4.27 7.53
C ALA A 220 8.32 3.43 8.81
N LEU A 221 7.56 3.85 9.83
CA LEU A 221 7.48 3.14 11.11
C LEU A 221 6.03 2.74 11.37
N LEU A 222 5.82 1.68 12.14
CA LEU A 222 4.51 1.40 12.71
C LEU A 222 4.09 2.59 13.58
N ALA A 223 2.87 3.08 13.37
CA ALA A 223 2.35 4.19 14.15
C ALA A 223 2.11 3.78 15.62
N PHE A 224 1.79 2.50 15.84
CA PHE A 224 1.56 1.84 17.12
C PHE A 224 1.47 0.31 16.90
N GLU A 225 1.34 -0.45 17.99
CA GLU A 225 1.10 -1.91 17.99
C GLU A 225 -0.11 -2.29 17.11
N PRO A 226 -0.03 -3.34 16.26
CA PRO A 226 -1.16 -3.77 15.45
C PRO A 226 -2.44 -4.01 16.26
N LEU A 227 -3.55 -3.47 15.77
CA LEU A 227 -4.87 -3.67 16.38
C LEU A 227 -5.43 -5.03 15.96
N LYS A 228 -6.11 -5.72 16.87
CA LYS A 228 -6.75 -7.00 16.59
C LYS A 228 -8.21 -6.95 17.01
N PHE A 229 -9.10 -7.14 16.05
CA PHE A 229 -10.55 -7.16 16.24
C PHE A 229 -11.06 -8.59 16.09
N GLU A 230 -11.86 -9.03 17.05
CA GLU A 230 -12.62 -10.27 16.94
C GLU A 230 -13.98 -9.98 16.31
N VAL A 231 -14.29 -10.66 15.20
CA VAL A 231 -15.50 -10.43 14.42
C VAL A 231 -16.28 -11.74 14.29
N ALA A 232 -17.60 -11.67 14.47
CA ALA A 232 -18.47 -12.83 14.26
C ALA A 232 -18.50 -13.23 12.77
N ALA A 233 -18.14 -14.49 12.50
CA ALA A 233 -18.28 -15.12 11.19
C ALA A 233 -19.62 -15.88 11.03
N GLY A 234 -20.32 -16.10 12.14
CA GLY A 234 -21.62 -16.77 12.21
C GLY A 234 -22.07 -16.91 13.67
N PRO A 235 -23.14 -17.68 13.95
CA PRO A 235 -23.70 -17.78 15.30
C PRO A 235 -22.74 -18.35 16.36
N LEU A 236 -21.77 -19.17 15.95
CA LEU A 236 -20.88 -19.91 16.85
C LEU A 236 -19.39 -19.73 16.53
N ASN A 237 -19.04 -18.95 15.49
CA ASN A 237 -17.67 -18.81 15.03
C ASN A 237 -17.27 -17.35 14.96
N THR A 238 -16.05 -17.06 15.40
CA THR A 238 -15.39 -15.78 15.24
C THR A 238 -14.12 -15.93 14.39
N GLY A 239 -13.72 -14.85 13.75
CA GLY A 239 -12.43 -14.70 13.08
C GLY A 239 -11.80 -13.39 13.49
N PHE A 240 -10.53 -13.21 13.18
CA PHE A 240 -9.80 -12.00 13.52
C PHE A 240 -9.55 -11.11 12.30
N VAL A 241 -9.56 -9.81 12.57
CA VAL A 241 -9.07 -8.77 11.68
C VAL A 241 -7.90 -8.08 12.37
N THR A 242 -6.73 -8.10 11.74
CA THR A 242 -5.54 -7.39 12.20
C THR A 242 -5.36 -6.12 11.38
N VAL A 243 -5.22 -4.96 12.04
CA VAL A 243 -5.05 -3.68 11.38
C VAL A 243 -3.72 -3.05 11.79
N ARG A 244 -2.89 -2.73 10.79
CA ARG A 244 -1.58 -2.09 10.97
C ARG A 244 -1.62 -0.69 10.36
N PHE A 245 -1.13 0.29 11.11
CA PHE A 245 -0.89 1.63 10.57
C PHE A 245 0.60 1.91 10.52
N SER A 246 1.07 2.51 9.43
CA SER A 246 2.42 3.06 9.33
C SER A 246 2.39 4.55 9.07
N ILE A 247 3.40 5.25 9.57
CA ILE A 247 3.61 6.69 9.36
C ILE A 247 4.95 6.90 8.65
N LEU A 248 4.94 7.74 7.62
CA LEU A 248 6.13 8.04 6.83
C LEU A 248 6.96 9.15 7.51
N PRO A 249 8.30 9.11 7.43
CA PRO A 249 9.17 10.07 8.09
C PRO A 249 9.17 11.42 7.36
N VAL A 250 8.22 12.30 7.72
CA VAL A 250 8.07 13.63 7.12
C VAL A 250 9.38 14.41 7.16
N SER A 251 10.08 14.43 8.30
CA SER A 251 11.36 15.13 8.47
C SER A 251 12.39 14.78 7.39
N SER A 252 12.50 13.51 7.01
CA SER A 252 13.46 13.02 6.03
C SER A 252 12.96 13.07 4.58
N TRP A 253 11.67 12.87 4.36
CA TRP A 253 11.14 12.63 3.01
C TRP A 253 10.36 13.82 2.42
N HIS A 254 9.95 14.82 3.23
CA HIS A 254 9.16 15.95 2.75
C HIS A 254 9.88 16.83 1.73
N SER A 255 11.21 16.86 1.76
CA SER A 255 12.06 17.66 0.86
C SER A 255 12.38 16.95 -0.45
N LEU A 256 12.04 15.65 -0.58
CA LEU A 256 12.26 14.90 -1.83
C LEU A 256 11.48 15.53 -2.99
N ASP A 257 12.05 15.42 -4.19
CA ASP A 257 11.39 15.90 -5.40
C ASP A 257 10.13 15.07 -5.71
N SER A 258 9.21 15.66 -6.47
CA SER A 258 7.91 15.03 -6.77
C SER A 258 8.03 13.75 -7.60
N VAL A 259 9.07 13.61 -8.43
CA VAL A 259 9.28 12.42 -9.25
C VAL A 259 9.70 11.25 -8.36
N THR A 260 10.64 11.48 -7.45
CA THR A 260 11.06 10.50 -6.45
C THR A 260 9.89 10.08 -5.56
N LYS A 261 9.12 11.03 -5.03
CA LYS A 261 7.94 10.73 -4.20
C LYS A 261 6.90 9.86 -4.90
N ARG A 262 6.62 10.11 -6.19
CA ARG A 262 5.69 9.29 -6.97
C ARG A 262 6.27 7.91 -7.29
N ARG A 263 7.54 7.84 -7.68
CA ARG A 263 8.23 6.59 -8.01
C ARG A 263 8.25 5.62 -6.83
N VAL A 264 8.47 6.14 -5.63
CA VAL A 264 8.50 5.38 -4.37
C VAL A 264 7.09 5.02 -3.89
N GLY A 265 6.07 5.79 -4.29
CA GLY A 265 4.70 5.61 -3.79
C GLY A 265 4.40 6.37 -2.50
N ILE A 266 5.19 7.40 -2.17
CA ILE A 266 4.88 8.33 -1.06
C ILE A 266 3.59 9.07 -1.39
N VAL A 267 3.44 9.58 -2.62
CA VAL A 267 2.27 10.34 -3.06
C VAL A 267 1.43 9.51 -4.03
N GLY A 268 0.11 9.67 -3.96
CA GLY A 268 -0.87 9.03 -4.86
C GLY A 268 -1.24 7.59 -4.50
N HIS A 269 -0.56 6.98 -3.53
CA HIS A 269 -0.78 5.59 -3.10
C HIS A 269 -1.16 5.47 -1.62
N GLY A 270 -1.46 6.59 -0.94
CA GLY A 270 -1.99 6.56 0.43
C GLY A 270 -3.38 5.91 0.47
N GLY A 271 -3.63 5.10 1.50
CA GLY A 271 -4.89 4.41 1.68
C GLY A 271 -4.74 3.11 2.47
N VAL A 272 -5.75 2.26 2.28
CA VAL A 272 -5.88 0.94 2.91
C VAL A 272 -5.56 -0.14 1.90
N SER A 273 -4.64 -1.04 2.26
CA SER A 273 -4.43 -2.33 1.60
C SER A 273 -5.15 -3.41 2.40
N ILE A 274 -5.89 -4.30 1.74
CA ILE A 274 -6.70 -5.32 2.39
C ILE A 274 -6.23 -6.70 1.95
N LEU A 275 -5.85 -7.53 2.90
CA LEU A 275 -5.33 -8.87 2.68
C LEU A 275 -6.28 -9.93 3.21
N ARG A 276 -6.38 -11.01 2.45
CA ARG A 276 -7.00 -12.27 2.84
C ARG A 276 -5.93 -13.35 2.76
N ALA A 277 -5.59 -13.97 3.88
CA ALA A 277 -4.56 -15.02 3.95
C ALA A 277 -3.26 -14.64 3.20
N GLY A 278 -2.74 -13.42 3.42
CA GLY A 278 -1.53 -12.92 2.78
C GLY A 278 -1.66 -12.36 1.35
N ARG A 279 -2.78 -12.59 0.65
CA ARG A 279 -3.03 -12.07 -0.72
C ARG A 279 -3.84 -10.79 -0.66
N GLU A 280 -3.39 -9.73 -1.36
CA GLU A 280 -4.16 -8.48 -1.42
C GLU A 280 -5.44 -8.67 -2.25
N VAL A 281 -6.60 -8.38 -1.66
CA VAL A 281 -7.92 -8.53 -2.29
C VAL A 281 -8.57 -7.20 -2.65
N ALA A 282 -8.15 -6.11 -2.03
CA ALA A 282 -8.61 -4.78 -2.35
C ALA A 282 -7.58 -3.73 -1.88
N SER A 283 -7.58 -2.59 -2.54
CA SER A 283 -6.87 -1.40 -2.10
C SER A 283 -7.70 -0.15 -2.38
N GLY A 284 -7.54 0.88 -1.55
CA GLY A 284 -8.28 2.13 -1.70
C GLY A 284 -8.62 2.79 -0.36
N TRP A 285 -9.65 3.62 -0.35
CA TRP A 285 -10.07 4.39 0.83
C TRP A 285 -11.18 3.68 1.61
N HIS A 286 -10.90 2.45 2.05
CA HIS A 286 -11.85 1.59 2.75
C HIS A 286 -11.88 1.87 4.26
N PHE A 287 -13.01 1.62 4.91
CA PHE A 287 -13.20 1.72 6.37
C PHE A 287 -12.89 3.09 7.01
N MET A 288 -12.87 4.16 6.21
CA MET A 288 -12.60 5.53 6.68
C MET A 288 -13.88 6.30 7.05
N GLY A 289 -15.02 5.60 7.15
CA GLY A 289 -16.31 6.16 7.52
C GLY A 289 -16.64 7.45 6.76
N GLY A 290 -16.80 8.55 7.50
CA GLY A 290 -17.09 9.89 6.96
C GLY A 290 -15.85 10.69 6.55
N LYS A 291 -14.63 10.22 6.82
CA LYS A 291 -13.40 10.94 6.50
C LYS A 291 -13.12 10.92 5.00
N ARG A 292 -13.06 12.10 4.39
CA ARG A 292 -12.55 12.28 3.01
C ARG A 292 -11.02 12.25 3.00
N LYS A 293 -10.45 11.75 1.90
CA LYS A 293 -9.00 11.74 1.68
C LYS A 293 -8.48 13.17 1.48
N GLU A 294 -7.39 13.50 2.15
CA GLU A 294 -6.68 14.78 2.14
C GLU A 294 -5.21 14.58 1.75
N ASN A 295 -4.50 15.67 1.45
CA ASN A 295 -3.10 15.59 1.01
C ASN A 295 -2.16 14.94 2.04
N TYR A 296 -2.39 15.19 3.33
CA TYR A 296 -1.58 14.59 4.40
C TYR A 296 -1.85 13.09 4.58
N ASP A 297 -2.92 12.54 4.01
CA ASP A 297 -3.20 11.11 4.08
C ASP A 297 -2.27 10.25 3.20
N ASP A 298 -1.51 10.88 2.30
CA ASP A 298 -0.44 10.21 1.58
C ASP A 298 0.80 9.95 2.48
N TRP A 299 0.81 10.38 3.74
CA TRP A 299 1.96 10.21 4.66
C TRP A 299 1.73 9.19 5.77
N TRP A 300 0.66 8.43 5.68
CA TRP A 300 0.44 7.25 6.51
C TRP A 300 -0.20 6.14 5.65
N ARG A 301 -0.11 4.89 6.09
CA ARG A 301 -0.72 3.73 5.41
C ARG A 301 -1.50 2.90 6.39
N CYS A 302 -2.46 2.15 5.88
CA CYS A 302 -3.24 1.18 6.64
C CYS A 302 -3.22 -0.16 5.91
N GLU A 303 -2.97 -1.23 6.66
CA GLU A 303 -3.08 -2.61 6.18
C GLU A 303 -4.13 -3.32 7.04
N VAL A 304 -5.15 -3.90 6.41
CA VAL A 304 -6.21 -4.67 7.05
C VAL A 304 -6.10 -6.11 6.58
N GLU A 305 -5.73 -7.02 7.47
CA GLU A 305 -5.59 -8.45 7.20
C GLU A 305 -6.69 -9.21 7.94
N PHE A 306 -7.38 -10.13 7.28
CA PHE A 306 -8.48 -10.87 7.90
C PHE A 306 -8.43 -12.38 7.63
N ASP A 307 -8.97 -13.15 8.57
CA ASP A 307 -9.09 -14.60 8.48
C ASP A 307 -10.11 -15.03 7.41
N PRO A 308 -9.84 -16.05 6.57
CA PRO A 308 -10.76 -16.50 5.51
C PRO A 308 -12.19 -16.82 5.96
N ILE A 309 -12.39 -17.17 7.23
CA ILE A 309 -13.73 -17.41 7.80
C ILE A 309 -14.64 -16.17 7.73
N LEU A 310 -14.06 -14.97 7.58
CA LEU A 310 -14.76 -13.69 7.47
C LEU A 310 -15.08 -13.29 6.03
N ASP A 311 -14.90 -14.15 5.03
CA ASP A 311 -15.16 -13.86 3.60
C ASP A 311 -16.55 -13.26 3.35
N GLU A 312 -17.57 -13.78 4.04
CA GLU A 312 -18.94 -13.29 3.94
C GLU A 312 -19.10 -11.89 4.55
N GLN A 313 -18.42 -11.61 5.67
CA GLN A 313 -18.43 -10.30 6.31
C GLN A 313 -17.73 -9.25 5.45
N PHE A 314 -16.63 -9.62 4.79
CA PHE A 314 -15.95 -8.73 3.83
C PHE A 314 -16.66 -8.67 2.47
N GLY A 315 -17.58 -9.58 2.19
CA GLY A 315 -18.32 -9.63 0.93
C GLY A 315 -17.39 -9.76 -0.27
N ILE A 316 -16.45 -10.71 -0.20
CA ILE A 316 -15.47 -10.95 -1.27
C ILE A 316 -16.22 -11.31 -2.57
N THR A 317 -15.97 -10.54 -3.62
CA THR A 317 -16.56 -10.79 -4.94
C THR A 317 -16.01 -12.06 -5.57
N ILE A 318 -16.79 -12.72 -6.43
CA ILE A 318 -16.40 -13.99 -7.11
C ILE A 318 -15.06 -13.88 -7.84
N ASN A 319 -14.74 -12.71 -8.38
CA ASN A 319 -13.51 -12.40 -9.11
C ASN A 319 -12.41 -11.75 -8.25
N LYS A 320 -12.59 -11.69 -6.92
CA LYS A 320 -11.63 -11.13 -5.94
C LYS A 320 -11.09 -9.72 -6.28
N GLN A 321 -11.89 -8.91 -6.96
CA GLN A 321 -11.55 -7.54 -7.38
C GLN A 321 -12.03 -6.46 -6.41
N GLY A 322 -12.57 -6.87 -5.26
CA GLY A 322 -12.97 -5.95 -4.23
C GLY A 322 -13.72 -6.61 -3.09
N ILE A 323 -14.09 -5.78 -2.15
CA ILE A 323 -14.87 -6.13 -0.96
C ILE A 323 -16.18 -5.36 -0.95
N ARG A 324 -17.20 -5.98 -0.38
CA ARG A 324 -18.46 -5.33 -0.03
C ARG A 324 -18.74 -5.60 1.44
N PRO A 325 -18.05 -4.90 2.37
CA PRO A 325 -18.18 -5.14 3.79
C PRO A 325 -19.62 -5.05 4.25
N SER A 326 -20.02 -6.01 5.08
CA SER A 326 -21.30 -6.02 5.76
C SER A 326 -21.45 -4.79 6.65
N ARG A 327 -22.70 -4.46 6.98
CA ARG A 327 -22.99 -3.37 7.91
C ARG A 327 -22.34 -3.62 9.29
N ALA A 328 -22.44 -4.84 9.80
CA ALA A 328 -21.89 -5.21 11.10
C ALA A 328 -20.35 -5.04 11.15
N LEU A 329 -19.65 -5.44 10.08
CA LEU A 329 -18.20 -5.26 9.99
C LEU A 329 -17.80 -3.78 9.96
N ARG A 330 -18.55 -2.95 9.22
CA ARG A 330 -18.30 -1.50 9.19
C ARG A 330 -18.54 -0.87 10.55
N GLU A 331 -19.64 -1.19 11.21
CA GLU A 331 -19.95 -0.69 12.55
C GLU A 331 -18.90 -1.10 13.58
N ALA A 332 -18.26 -2.26 13.40
CA ALA A 332 -17.19 -2.75 14.27
C ALA A 332 -15.82 -2.08 14.03
N LEU A 333 -15.47 -1.74 12.79
CA LEU A 333 -14.13 -1.24 12.45
C LEU A 333 -14.07 0.27 12.21
N GLU A 334 -15.04 0.84 11.49
CA GLU A 334 -14.96 2.22 10.98
C GLU A 334 -14.79 3.29 12.06
N PRO A 335 -15.47 3.25 13.22
CA PRO A 335 -15.30 4.28 14.25
C PRO A 335 -13.85 4.41 14.73
N ASP A 336 -13.19 3.28 14.97
CA ASP A 336 -11.81 3.25 15.45
C ASP A 336 -10.83 3.63 14.33
N LEU A 337 -11.00 3.05 13.14
CA LEU A 337 -10.11 3.31 12.01
C LEU A 337 -10.22 4.76 11.51
N GLU A 338 -11.42 5.34 11.49
CA GLU A 338 -11.63 6.74 11.14
C GLU A 338 -10.98 7.68 12.17
N SER A 339 -11.19 7.41 13.46
CA SER A 339 -10.59 8.19 14.56
C SER A 339 -9.06 8.20 14.46
N ILE A 340 -8.48 7.02 14.23
CA ILE A 340 -7.03 6.87 14.01
C ILE A 340 -6.57 7.62 12.78
N ALA A 341 -7.26 7.50 11.65
CA ALA A 341 -6.89 8.19 10.42
C ALA A 341 -6.88 9.73 10.60
N ARG A 342 -7.85 10.28 11.34
CA ARG A 342 -7.87 11.72 11.69
C ARG A 342 -6.70 12.10 12.61
N MET A 343 -6.40 11.26 13.59
CA MET A 343 -5.27 11.46 14.49
C MET A 343 -3.92 11.41 13.75
N LEU A 344 -3.72 10.44 12.84
CA LEU A 344 -2.51 10.34 12.02
C LEU A 344 -2.38 11.51 11.04
N ASN A 345 -3.47 11.93 10.41
CA ASN A 345 -3.47 13.12 9.55
C ASN A 345 -3.02 14.37 10.33
N SER A 346 -3.55 14.57 11.55
CA SER A 346 -3.14 15.67 12.43
C SER A 346 -1.66 15.58 12.81
N ARG A 347 -1.15 14.39 13.17
CA ARG A 347 0.27 14.17 13.47
C ARG A 347 1.18 14.47 12.29
N VAL A 348 0.82 14.00 11.10
CA VAL A 348 1.56 14.29 9.86
C VAL A 348 1.58 15.79 9.62
N ARG A 349 0.43 16.46 9.73
CA ARG A 349 0.36 17.91 9.56
C ARG A 349 1.29 18.63 10.53
N GLN A 350 1.28 18.25 11.81
CA GLN A 350 2.20 18.80 12.80
C GLN A 350 3.65 18.55 12.39
N SER A 351 4.00 17.35 11.93
CA SER A 351 5.37 17.05 11.48
C SER A 351 5.80 17.88 10.28
N PHE A 352 4.88 18.27 9.40
CA PHE A 352 5.16 19.20 8.31
C PHE A 352 5.39 20.63 8.80
N GLU A 353 4.58 21.07 9.76
CA GLU A 353 4.74 22.37 10.41
C GLU A 353 6.09 22.42 11.15
N ASP A 354 6.46 21.37 11.87
CA ASP A 354 7.76 21.21 12.55
C ASP A 354 8.93 21.18 11.54
N ALA A 355 8.80 20.46 10.43
CA ALA A 355 9.85 20.42 9.41
C ALA A 355 10.08 21.80 8.77
N LYS A 356 8.99 22.53 8.50
CA LYS A 356 9.06 23.92 8.01
C LYS A 356 9.68 24.85 9.06
N PHE A 357 9.29 24.67 10.33
CA PHE A 357 9.84 25.42 11.46
C PHE A 357 11.35 25.21 11.58
N ASN A 358 11.80 23.96 11.61
CA ASN A 358 13.22 23.61 11.76
C ASN A 358 14.05 24.11 10.58
N SER A 359 13.54 24.00 9.34
CA SER A 359 14.21 24.55 8.16
C SER A 359 14.37 26.08 8.24
N ALA A 360 13.41 26.78 8.85
CA ALA A 360 13.45 28.23 9.00
C ALA A 360 14.50 28.68 10.04
N ALA A 361 14.65 27.91 11.12
CA ALA A 361 15.59 28.16 12.22
C ALA A 361 17.01 27.62 11.96
N ALA A 362 17.21 26.74 10.98
CA ALA A 362 18.52 26.11 10.73
C ALA A 362 19.69 27.10 10.57
N LYS A 363 19.42 28.27 9.95
CA LYS A 363 20.45 29.31 9.77
C LYS A 363 20.90 29.93 11.10
N SER A 364 19.97 30.27 11.99
CA SER A 364 20.31 30.86 13.30
C SER A 364 20.99 29.85 14.20
N CYS A 365 20.54 28.58 14.20
CA CYS A 365 21.24 27.49 14.87
C CYS A 365 22.69 27.37 14.39
N SER A 366 22.94 27.30 13.08
CA SER A 366 24.30 27.19 12.53
C SER A 366 25.21 28.38 12.90
N ILE A 367 24.66 29.59 12.95
CA ILE A 367 25.40 30.77 13.41
C ILE A 367 25.76 30.63 14.90
N ALA A 368 24.80 30.24 15.74
CA ALA A 368 25.04 30.03 17.17
C ALA A 368 26.08 28.92 17.42
N GLU A 369 26.01 27.82 16.67
CA GLU A 369 26.99 26.72 16.71
C GLU A 369 28.40 27.20 16.36
N SER A 370 28.53 28.02 15.32
CA SER A 370 29.84 28.56 14.91
C SER A 370 30.47 29.48 15.96
N ALA A 371 29.64 30.18 16.73
CA ALA A 371 30.09 31.05 17.81
C ALA A 371 30.32 30.31 19.13
N ASP A 372 29.78 29.10 19.30
CA ASP A 372 29.75 28.41 20.60
C ASP A 372 31.15 28.07 21.13
N ALA A 373 32.11 27.84 20.24
CA ALA A 373 33.50 27.59 20.60
C ALA A 373 34.13 28.73 21.42
N ASP A 374 33.62 29.96 21.26
CA ASP A 374 34.07 31.15 21.97
C ASP A 374 33.21 31.50 23.21
N LEU A 375 32.18 30.70 23.51
CA LEU A 375 31.25 30.95 24.62
C LEU A 375 31.59 30.11 25.86
N PRO A 376 31.17 30.55 27.07
CA PRO A 376 31.33 29.77 28.30
C PRO A 376 30.70 28.37 28.19
N ILE A 377 31.35 27.35 28.75
CA ILE A 377 30.89 25.96 28.71
C ILE A 377 29.62 25.80 29.56
N LEU A 378 28.55 25.21 28.98
CA LEU A 378 27.37 24.81 29.74
C LEU A 378 27.64 23.49 30.49
N GLN A 379 27.38 23.46 31.79
CA GLN A 379 27.47 22.23 32.57
C GLN A 379 26.10 21.51 32.59
N GLY A 380 25.99 20.43 31.82
CA GLY A 380 24.87 19.48 31.92
C GLY A 380 25.24 18.30 32.82
N ASN A 381 24.26 17.76 33.57
CA ASN A 381 24.40 16.63 34.51
C ASN A 381 25.30 15.49 33.97
N GLY A 382 26.61 15.56 34.25
CA GLY A 382 27.52 14.41 34.26
C GLY A 382 28.68 14.39 33.26
N LYS A 383 28.59 14.92 32.03
CA LYS A 383 29.73 14.91 31.06
C LYS A 383 29.56 15.98 29.96
N THR A 384 30.32 17.07 29.98
CA THR A 384 30.43 18.01 28.83
C THR A 384 31.83 18.64 28.76
N THR A 385 32.50 18.53 27.61
CA THR A 385 33.79 19.20 27.31
C THR A 385 33.92 19.54 25.81
N GLY A 386 32.95 20.25 25.23
CA GLY A 386 33.03 20.69 23.84
C GLY A 386 31.91 21.64 23.40
N PRO A 387 32.03 22.25 22.21
CA PRO A 387 30.98 23.08 21.61
C PRO A 387 29.67 22.32 21.49
N ILE A 388 28.55 23.02 21.68
CA ILE A 388 27.21 22.43 21.60
C ILE A 388 26.50 22.78 20.30
N ARG A 389 25.52 21.94 19.95
CA ARG A 389 24.53 22.17 18.90
C ARG A 389 23.33 22.92 19.43
N TYR A 390 22.62 23.60 18.55
CA TYR A 390 21.40 24.33 18.88
C TYR A 390 20.23 23.80 18.08
N GLU A 391 19.10 23.60 18.74
CA GLU A 391 17.86 23.18 18.10
C GLU A 391 16.70 24.02 18.60
N ILE A 392 15.99 24.69 17.70
CA ILE A 392 14.73 25.36 18.04
C ILE A 392 13.59 24.47 17.57
N ARG A 393 12.64 24.21 18.46
CA ARG A 393 11.37 23.51 18.19
C ARG A 393 10.20 24.36 18.69
N SER A 394 8.98 23.92 18.40
CA SER A 394 7.77 24.53 18.95
C SER A 394 6.84 23.48 19.55
N ALA A 395 6.25 23.76 20.70
CA ALA A 395 5.24 22.92 21.33
C ALA A 395 4.33 23.75 22.26
N PRO A 396 3.14 23.25 22.64
CA PRO A 396 2.36 23.83 23.73
C PRO A 396 3.09 23.71 25.07
N LEU A 397 3.23 24.82 25.81
CA LEU A 397 3.81 24.87 27.15
C LEU A 397 2.91 25.70 28.09
N PRO A 398 3.07 25.62 29.43
CA PRO A 398 2.38 26.51 30.36
C PRO A 398 2.51 28.00 29.96
N LEU A 399 1.41 28.75 30.07
CA LEU A 399 1.31 30.14 29.60
C LEU A 399 2.26 31.12 30.29
N ASP A 400 2.91 30.73 31.37
CA ASP A 400 3.92 31.53 32.08
C ASP A 400 5.35 31.30 31.57
N LEU A 401 5.52 30.46 30.53
CA LEU A 401 6.78 30.22 29.84
C LEU A 401 6.66 30.60 28.36
N MET A 402 7.53 31.48 27.87
CA MET A 402 7.62 31.78 26.45
C MET A 402 8.37 30.68 25.68
N PHE A 403 9.30 29.99 26.35
CA PHE A 403 9.97 28.80 25.84
C PHE A 403 10.47 27.93 27.00
N GLU A 404 10.92 26.71 26.70
CA GLU A 404 11.62 25.83 27.65
C GLU A 404 12.98 25.43 27.05
N THR A 405 13.99 25.23 27.91
CA THR A 405 15.34 24.83 27.50
C THR A 405 15.75 23.50 28.11
N SER A 406 16.35 22.64 27.32
CA SER A 406 16.96 21.40 27.81
C SER A 406 18.28 21.12 27.10
N LEU A 407 19.27 20.59 27.81
CA LEU A 407 20.57 20.20 27.26
C LEU A 407 20.71 18.67 27.32
N SER A 408 20.77 18.03 26.16
CA SER A 408 20.99 16.58 26.04
C SER A 408 21.96 16.28 24.91
N SER A 409 22.91 15.37 25.13
CA SER A 409 23.85 14.90 24.10
C SER A 409 24.58 16.03 23.34
N GLN A 410 25.00 17.09 24.05
CA GLN A 410 25.61 18.30 23.49
C GLN A 410 24.70 19.11 22.56
N THR A 411 23.37 18.98 22.68
CA THR A 411 22.41 19.82 21.97
C THR A 411 21.57 20.59 22.98
N LEU A 412 21.59 21.93 22.91
CA LEU A 412 20.65 22.79 23.63
C LEU A 412 19.38 22.94 22.80
N THR A 413 18.31 22.32 23.27
CA THR A 413 16.99 22.35 22.64
C THR A 413 16.16 23.46 23.28
N ILE A 414 15.66 24.38 22.46
CA ILE A 414 14.78 25.49 22.83
C ILE A 414 13.40 25.20 22.27
N VAL A 415 12.42 24.94 23.13
CA VAL A 415 11.03 24.68 22.73
C VAL A 415 10.22 25.96 22.90
N LEU A 416 9.90 26.65 21.79
CA LEU A 416 9.05 27.84 21.83
C LEU A 416 7.60 27.47 22.15
N ASN A 417 6.97 28.20 23.07
CA ASN A 417 5.60 27.98 23.47
C ASN A 417 4.61 28.54 22.45
N VAL A 418 3.93 27.68 21.70
CA VAL A 418 2.93 28.12 20.70
C VAL A 418 1.70 28.79 21.31
N ASP A 419 1.39 28.52 22.59
CA ASP A 419 0.25 29.09 23.31
C ASP A 419 0.58 30.42 23.99
N HIS A 420 1.87 30.79 24.08
CA HIS A 420 2.26 32.06 24.68
C HIS A 420 1.95 33.24 23.73
N PRO A 421 1.42 34.38 24.21
CA PRO A 421 1.12 35.55 23.36
C PRO A 421 2.33 36.03 22.54
N GLY A 422 3.54 35.89 23.10
CA GLY A 422 4.80 36.21 22.43
C GLY A 422 5.05 35.42 21.15
N PHE A 423 4.62 34.16 21.07
CA PHE A 423 4.80 33.36 19.86
C PHE A 423 3.93 33.90 18.72
N SER A 424 2.67 34.21 19.01
CA SER A 424 1.75 34.77 18.02
C SER A 424 2.08 36.21 17.63
N ALA A 425 2.57 37.03 18.57
CA ALA A 425 2.88 38.43 18.32
C ALA A 425 4.24 38.66 17.64
N LEU A 426 5.26 37.86 17.99
CA LEU A 426 6.62 38.03 17.49
C LEU A 426 6.96 37.00 16.41
N TYR A 427 6.81 35.71 16.73
CA TYR A 427 7.45 34.65 15.95
C TYR A 427 6.62 34.22 14.73
N LYS A 428 5.30 34.08 14.89
CA LYS A 428 4.39 33.69 13.81
C LYS A 428 4.44 34.65 12.61
N PRO A 429 4.39 36.00 12.79
CA PRO A 429 4.53 36.93 11.67
C PRO A 429 5.87 36.80 10.95
N LEU A 430 6.97 36.59 11.70
CA LEU A 430 8.31 36.41 11.11
C LEU A 430 8.42 35.12 10.27
N GLN A 431 7.62 34.10 10.56
CA GLN A 431 7.55 32.89 9.73
C GLN A 431 6.74 33.06 8.44
N GLU A 432 5.73 33.94 8.47
CA GLU A 432 4.84 34.18 7.33
C GLU A 432 5.45 35.16 6.31
N MET A 433 6.45 35.95 6.71
CA MET A 433 7.14 36.89 5.82
C MET A 433 8.07 36.17 4.83
N GLN A 434 7.89 36.43 3.53
CA GLN A 434 8.65 35.80 2.44
C GLN A 434 9.83 36.64 1.89
N GLU A 435 10.03 37.85 2.38
CA GLU A 435 11.05 38.77 1.85
C GLU A 435 12.45 38.52 2.44
N GLN A 436 13.48 38.79 1.64
CA GLN A 436 14.89 38.60 2.03
C GLN A 436 15.26 39.37 3.32
N ARG A 437 14.79 40.62 3.47
CA ARG A 437 15.01 41.44 4.69
C ARG A 437 14.33 40.86 5.92
N SER A 438 13.19 40.19 5.75
CA SER A 438 12.47 39.52 6.83
C SER A 438 13.22 38.28 7.33
N SER A 439 13.97 37.60 6.45
CA SER A 439 14.82 36.47 6.86
C SER A 439 15.97 36.90 7.76
N GLU A 440 16.59 38.07 7.51
CA GLU A 440 17.67 38.60 8.36
C GLU A 440 17.14 38.98 9.75
N LEU A 441 15.98 39.67 9.80
CA LEU A 441 15.31 40.00 11.04
C LEU A 441 14.93 38.75 11.84
N ARG A 442 14.37 37.73 11.18
CA ARG A 442 14.04 36.45 11.82
C ARG A 442 15.29 35.81 12.43
N THR A 443 16.38 35.72 11.66
CA THR A 443 17.66 35.18 12.16
C THR A 443 18.16 35.96 13.37
N ALA A 444 18.08 37.30 13.37
CA ALA A 444 18.48 38.12 14.51
C ALA A 444 17.61 37.86 15.75
N VAL A 445 16.30 37.71 15.59
CA VAL A 445 15.36 37.40 16.70
C VAL A 445 15.59 35.99 17.24
N GLU A 446 15.80 35.00 16.37
CA GLU A 446 16.13 33.63 16.78
C GLU A 446 17.45 33.58 17.55
N LEU A 447 18.48 34.31 17.09
CA LEU A 447 19.75 34.43 17.81
C LEU A 447 19.60 35.15 19.16
N LEU A 448 18.72 36.16 19.25
CA LEU A 448 18.38 36.81 20.51
C LEU A 448 17.78 35.78 21.48
N ILE A 449 16.81 34.98 21.02
CA ILE A 449 16.21 33.92 21.84
C ILE A 449 17.25 32.87 22.24
N ILE A 450 18.09 32.39 21.31
CA ILE A 450 19.15 31.42 21.59
C ILE A 450 20.11 31.96 22.65
N SER A 451 20.56 33.21 22.51
CA SER A 451 21.50 33.81 23.46
C SER A 451 20.89 33.96 24.86
N TYR A 452 19.61 34.36 24.94
CA TYR A 452 18.88 34.48 26.19
C TYR A 452 18.67 33.11 26.85
N ALA A 453 18.19 32.12 26.08
CA ALA A 453 18.01 30.74 26.50
C ALA A 453 19.30 30.09 27.03
N ARG A 454 20.42 30.30 26.32
CA ARG A 454 21.74 29.83 26.77
C ARG A 454 22.12 30.47 28.11
N ALA A 455 21.96 31.79 28.22
CA ALA A 455 22.35 32.53 29.42
C ALA A 455 21.51 32.11 30.64
N THR A 456 20.19 31.96 30.50
CA THR A 456 19.32 31.50 31.60
C THR A 456 19.66 30.07 31.99
N PHE A 457 19.90 29.18 31.03
CA PHE A 457 20.30 27.79 31.31
C PHE A 457 21.63 27.72 32.08
N GLN A 458 22.60 28.57 31.74
CA GLN A 458 23.90 28.63 32.43
C GLN A 458 23.77 29.03 33.91
N VAL A 459 22.78 29.86 34.25
CA VAL A 459 22.54 30.34 35.62
C VAL A 459 21.80 29.29 36.48
N GLY A 460 21.23 28.24 35.88
CA GLY A 460 20.51 27.18 36.58
C GLY A 460 19.19 27.68 37.20
N ASN A 461 18.85 27.23 38.40
CA ASN A 461 17.54 27.50 39.04
C ASN A 461 17.19 29.01 39.11
N SER A 462 18.16 29.88 39.40
CA SER A 462 17.91 31.33 39.41
C SER A 462 17.64 31.89 38.02
N GLY A 463 18.17 31.25 36.97
CA GLY A 463 17.87 31.56 35.58
C GLY A 463 16.44 31.16 35.20
N ASP A 464 15.96 30.02 35.69
CA ASP A 464 14.58 29.55 35.48
C ASP A 464 13.55 30.51 36.10
N ASP A 465 13.82 31.00 37.32
CA ASP A 465 12.97 31.99 38.00
C ASP A 465 12.91 33.31 37.21
N VAL A 466 14.06 33.81 36.74
CA VAL A 466 14.14 35.03 35.92
C VAL A 466 13.40 34.83 34.59
N HIS A 467 13.56 33.67 33.95
CA HIS A 467 12.92 33.35 32.69
C HIS A 467 11.39 33.29 32.82
N ARG A 468 10.86 32.65 33.87
CA ARG A 468 9.42 32.60 34.14
C ARG A 468 8.85 33.99 34.43
N ALA A 469 9.57 34.80 35.20
CA ALA A 469 9.19 36.18 35.49
C ALA A 469 9.18 37.06 34.22
N TRP A 470 10.22 36.95 33.39
CA TRP A 470 10.31 37.63 32.10
C TRP A 470 9.18 37.20 31.16
N SER A 471 8.97 35.89 31.00
CA SER A 471 7.94 35.31 30.14
C SER A 471 6.55 35.84 30.51
N THR A 472 6.18 35.75 31.80
CA THR A 472 4.90 36.24 32.31
C THR A 472 4.74 37.76 32.08
N THR A 473 5.80 38.53 32.34
CA THR A 473 5.78 39.98 32.17
C THR A 473 5.59 40.36 30.70
N TYR A 474 6.34 39.72 29.80
CA TYR A 474 6.25 39.94 28.36
C TYR A 474 4.86 39.57 27.82
N GLY A 475 4.31 38.43 28.23
CA GLY A 475 2.95 38.02 27.85
C GLY A 475 1.88 39.04 28.27
N ARG A 476 1.97 39.59 29.50
CA ARG A 476 1.05 40.63 29.97
C ARG A 476 1.19 41.95 29.22
N MET A 477 2.42 42.35 28.86
CA MET A 477 2.65 43.55 28.07
C MET A 477 2.02 43.41 26.69
N LEU A 478 2.15 42.25 26.05
CA LEU A 478 1.55 41.97 24.74
C LEU A 478 0.02 41.93 24.75
N GLN A 479 -0.60 41.53 25.86
CA GLN A 479 -2.06 41.63 26.00
C GLN A 479 -2.57 43.09 26.03
N ARG A 480 -1.68 44.07 26.18
CA ARG A 480 -1.99 45.51 26.21
C ARG A 480 -1.53 46.26 24.95
N SER A 481 -0.72 45.64 24.10
CA SER A 481 -0.33 46.15 22.78
C SER A 481 -1.37 45.78 21.73
#